data_AF-A0A348WF63-F1
#
_entry.id   AF-A0A348WF63-F1
#
_cell.length_a   1.000
_cell.length_b   1.000
_cell.length_c   1.000
_cell.angle_alpha   90.00
_cell.angle_beta   90.00
_cell.angle_gamma   90.00
#
_symmetry.space_group_name_H-M   'P 1'
#
loop_
_entity.id
_entity.type
_entity.pdbx_description
1 polymer ?
#
loop_
_entity_poly.entity_id
_entity_poly.type
_entity_poly.pdbx_seq_one_letter_code
_entity_poly.pdbx_strand_id
1 'polypeptide(L)'
;MHGFLTEIDTQSNVTPSLAESWEASPDARQWRFTLRKGAEFHNGKPLTAEDVVASINYHRGEESKSAGAPLVAGIENIQADGSGTVVVELSSGNAD
;
A
#
# COMPACT_ATOMS: atom_id res chain seq x y z
N MET A 1 -5.19 0.35 13.74
CA MET A 1 -3.81 0.27 13.22
C MET A 1 -3.58 1.59 12.51
N HIS A 2 -2.57 2.35 12.92
CA HIS A 2 -2.06 3.48 12.16
C HIS A 2 -0.63 3.06 11.81
N GLY A 3 -0.35 2.87 10.53
CA GLY A 3 0.92 2.40 10.04
C GLY A 3 0.98 2.60 8.53
N PHE A 4 2.17 2.86 8.01
CA PHE A 4 2.41 3.08 6.59
C PHE A 4 2.91 1.78 5.93
N LEU A 5 2.74 1.63 4.61
CA LEU A 5 3.44 0.55 3.90
C LEU A 5 4.95 0.79 3.92
N THR A 6 5.33 2.05 3.72
CA THR A 6 6.71 2.54 3.72
C THR A 6 6.78 3.86 4.47
N GLU A 7 7.93 4.20 5.04
CA GLU A 7 8.17 5.46 5.74
C GLU A 7 9.28 6.25 5.05
N ILE A 8 9.26 7.58 5.16
CA ILE A 8 10.37 8.42 4.69
C ILE A 8 11.25 8.75 5.90
N ASP A 9 12.52 8.38 5.84
CA ASP A 9 13.47 8.66 6.92
C ASP A 9 13.92 10.14 6.92
N THR A 10 14.76 10.50 7.90
CA THR A 10 15.29 11.87 8.03
C THR A 10 16.22 12.29 6.89
N GLN A 11 16.62 11.34 6.03
CA GLN A 11 17.47 11.54 4.86
C GLN A 11 16.66 11.50 3.55
N SER A 12 15.32 11.49 3.65
CA SER A 12 14.39 11.40 2.52
C SER A 12 14.46 10.08 1.73
N ASN A 13 14.96 9.01 2.34
CA ASN A 13 14.90 7.68 1.75
C ASN A 13 13.58 6.99 2.11
N VAL A 14 13.03 6.22 1.16
CA VAL A 14 11.92 5.30 1.44
C VAL A 14 12.46 4.09 2.20
N THR A 15 11.88 3.83 3.37
CA THR A 15 12.29 2.76 4.29
C THR A 15 11.14 1.79 4.58
N PRO A 16 11.44 0.51 4.85
CA PRO A 16 10.42 -0.49 5.16
C PRO A 16 9.61 -0.17 6.42
N SER A 17 8.28 -0.30 6.35
CA SER A 17 7.37 -0.31 7.50
C SER A 17 6.55 -1.60 7.51
N LEU A 18 5.27 -1.60 7.10
CA LEU A 18 4.53 -2.86 6.92
C LEU A 18 5.02 -3.67 5.71
N ALA A 19 5.46 -3.00 4.65
CA ALA A 19 6.15 -3.64 3.53
C ALA A 19 7.64 -3.82 3.87
N GLU A 20 8.17 -5.02 3.65
CA GLU A 20 9.61 -5.31 3.77
C GLU A 20 10.38 -5.03 2.49
N SER A 21 9.73 -5.14 1.34
CA SER A 21 10.29 -4.83 0.03
C SER A 21 9.21 -4.40 -0.94
N TRP A 22 9.62 -3.69 -1.99
CA TRP A 22 8.74 -3.33 -3.10
C TRP A 22 9.53 -3.25 -4.41
N GLU A 23 8.84 -3.48 -5.50
CA GLU A 23 9.38 -3.42 -6.85
C GLU A 23 8.40 -2.73 -7.79
N ALA A 24 8.93 -1.97 -8.74
CA ALA A 24 8.16 -1.31 -9.78
C ALA A 24 8.42 -1.97 -11.14
N SER A 25 7.38 -2.04 -11.95
CA SER A 25 7.49 -2.25 -13.39
C SER A 25 8.34 -1.15 -14.05
N PRO A 26 8.92 -1.39 -15.24
CA PRO A 26 9.82 -0.42 -15.90
C PRO A 26 9.22 0.96 -16.18
N ASP A 27 7.89 1.04 -16.33
CA ASP A 27 7.14 2.28 -16.55
C ASP A 27 6.56 2.86 -15.26
N ALA A 28 6.88 2.27 -14.10
CA ALA A 28 6.37 2.63 -12.77
C ALA A 28 4.85 2.67 -12.67
N ARG A 29 4.13 1.89 -13.50
CA ARG A 29 2.66 1.80 -13.45
C ARG A 29 2.17 0.69 -12.54
N GLN A 30 2.88 -0.42 -12.48
CA GLN A 30 2.61 -1.50 -11.55
C GLN A 30 3.67 -1.52 -10.45
N TRP A 31 3.22 -1.61 -9.20
CA TRP A 31 4.04 -1.73 -8.00
C TRP A 31 3.62 -2.98 -7.23
N ARG A 32 4.59 -3.77 -6.78
CA ARG A 32 4.37 -4.94 -5.94
C ARG A 32 5.02 -4.70 -4.58
N PHE A 33 4.24 -4.79 -3.51
CA PHE A 33 4.69 -4.62 -2.13
C PHE A 33 4.61 -5.96 -1.39
N THR A 34 5.72 -6.41 -0.83
CA THR A 34 5.80 -7.61 0.01
C THR A 34 5.68 -7.22 1.47
N LEU A 35 4.72 -7.81 2.19
CA LEU A 35 4.43 -7.51 3.58
C LEU A 35 5.32 -8.33 4.53
N ARG A 36 5.70 -7.72 5.66
CA ARG A 36 6.42 -8.41 6.74
C ARG A 36 5.61 -9.58 7.28
N LYS A 37 6.28 -10.70 7.49
CA LYS A 37 5.67 -11.86 8.15
C LYS A 37 5.43 -11.56 9.64
N GLY A 38 4.29 -12.03 10.14
CA GLY A 38 3.93 -11.89 11.56
C GLY A 38 3.50 -10.49 11.99
N ALA A 39 3.18 -9.60 11.04
CA ALA A 39 2.51 -8.35 11.37
C ALA A 39 1.12 -8.64 11.94
N GLU A 40 0.79 -8.02 13.07
CA GLU A 40 -0.48 -8.22 13.78
C GLU A 40 -1.13 -6.88 14.11
N PHE A 41 -2.46 -6.88 14.13
CA PHE A 41 -3.24 -5.82 14.72
C PHE A 41 -3.14 -5.86 16.25
N HIS A 42 -3.48 -4.76 16.92
CA HIS A 42 -3.46 -4.65 18.39
C HIS A 42 -4.35 -5.70 19.10
N ASN A 43 -5.30 -6.31 18.39
CA ASN A 43 -6.16 -7.38 18.90
C ASN A 43 -5.62 -8.79 18.63
N GLY A 44 -4.38 -8.92 18.14
CA GLY A 44 -3.72 -10.18 17.82
C GLY A 44 -4.16 -10.84 16.51
N LYS A 45 -5.05 -10.21 15.72
CA LYS A 45 -5.36 -10.71 14.37
C LYS A 45 -4.12 -10.51 13.47
N PRO A 46 -3.68 -11.53 12.71
CA PRO A 46 -2.65 -11.33 11.68
C PRO A 46 -3.12 -10.32 10.63
N LEU A 47 -2.22 -9.45 10.19
CA LEU A 47 -2.43 -8.58 9.06
C LEU A 47 -2.18 -9.35 7.76
N THR A 48 -3.11 -9.23 6.81
CA THR A 48 -2.96 -9.78 5.46
C THR A 48 -2.94 -8.68 4.40
N ALA A 49 -2.53 -9.04 3.18
CA ALA A 49 -2.63 -8.18 2.01
C ALA A 49 -4.07 -7.71 1.74
N GLU A 50 -5.07 -8.53 2.04
CA GLU A 50 -6.49 -8.16 1.89
C GLU A 50 -6.89 -7.02 2.83
N ASP A 51 -6.36 -6.99 4.05
CA ASP A 51 -6.60 -5.90 5.00
C ASP A 51 -6.01 -4.57 4.48
N VAL A 52 -4.84 -4.62 3.83
CA VAL A 52 -4.20 -3.45 3.19
C VAL A 52 -5.05 -2.95 2.03
N VAL A 53 -5.48 -3.86 1.14
CA VAL A 53 -6.38 -3.56 0.01
C VAL A 53 -7.67 -2.90 0.50
N ALA A 54 -8.28 -3.45 1.54
CA ALA A 54 -9.49 -2.90 2.16
C ALA A 54 -9.26 -1.49 2.70
N SER A 55 -8.13 -1.25 3.39
CA SER A 55 -7.77 0.07 3.91
C SER A 55 -7.62 1.10 2.79
N ILE A 56 -6.96 0.76 1.68
CA ILE A 56 -6.78 1.70 0.55
C ILE A 56 -8.11 1.96 -0.15
N ASN A 57 -8.94 0.94 -0.35
CA ASN A 57 -10.25 1.10 -0.96
C ASN A 57 -11.22 1.97 -0.13
N TYR A 58 -11.10 1.97 1.19
CA TYR A 58 -11.83 2.92 2.05
C TYR A 58 -11.52 4.39 1.69
N HIS A 59 -10.28 4.70 1.32
CA HIS A 59 -9.88 6.04 0.89
C HIS A 59 -10.28 6.36 -0.57
N ARG A 60 -10.44 5.34 -1.43
CA ARG A 60 -10.72 5.50 -2.87
C ARG A 60 -12.20 5.52 -3.25
N GLY A 61 -13.12 5.19 -2.32
CA GLY A 61 -14.55 5.14 -2.64
C GLY A 61 -15.09 6.48 -3.16
N GLU A 62 -16.03 6.44 -4.11
CA GLU A 62 -16.57 7.64 -4.80
C GLU A 62 -17.07 8.74 -3.84
N GLU A 63 -17.63 8.35 -2.70
CA GLU A 63 -18.16 9.25 -1.67
C GLU A 63 -17.19 9.47 -0.50
N SER A 64 -15.91 9.08 -0.64
CA SER A 64 -14.94 9.16 0.44
C SER A 64 -14.63 10.61 0.79
N LYS A 65 -14.87 10.96 2.06
CA LYS A 65 -14.47 12.25 2.65
C LYS A 65 -13.09 12.21 3.27
N SER A 66 -12.31 11.18 2.95
CA SER A 66 -11.00 11.00 3.54
C SER A 66 -10.00 12.06 3.04
N ALA A 67 -9.23 12.64 3.95
CA ALA A 67 -8.09 13.50 3.59
C ALA A 67 -7.03 12.75 2.76
N GLY A 68 -7.03 11.42 2.78
CA GLY A 68 -6.15 10.58 1.96
C GLY A 68 -6.63 10.36 0.53
N ALA A 69 -7.87 10.73 0.17
CA ALA A 69 -8.43 10.46 -1.16
C ALA A 69 -7.56 11.00 -2.32
N PRO A 70 -6.98 12.23 -2.26
CA PRO A 70 -6.11 12.72 -3.31
C PRO A 70 -4.84 11.89 -3.52
N LEU A 71 -4.31 11.27 -2.44
CA LEU A 71 -3.08 10.46 -2.50
C LEU A 71 -3.29 9.13 -3.21
N VAL A 72 -4.52 8.62 -3.23
CA VAL A 72 -4.87 7.32 -3.82
C VAL A 72 -5.65 7.43 -5.12
N ALA A 73 -5.92 8.66 -5.59
CA ALA A 73 -6.71 8.91 -6.80
C ALA A 73 -6.07 8.38 -8.09
N GLY A 74 -4.74 8.27 -8.12
CA GLY A 74 -4.01 7.73 -9.28
C GLY A 74 -4.08 6.21 -9.43
N ILE A 75 -4.56 5.49 -8.40
CA ILE A 75 -4.66 4.03 -8.39
C ILE A 75 -5.85 3.61 -9.27
N GLU A 76 -5.54 2.89 -10.33
CA GLU A 76 -6.53 2.26 -11.22
C GLU A 76 -7.03 0.95 -10.60
N ASN A 77 -6.11 0.08 -10.18
CA ASN A 77 -6.42 -1.21 -9.56
C ASN A 77 -5.54 -1.48 -8.35
N ILE A 78 -6.08 -2.20 -7.37
CA ILE A 78 -5.32 -2.70 -6.23
C ILE A 78 -5.87 -4.05 -5.78
N GLN A 79 -4.98 -5.02 -5.62
CA GLN A 79 -5.37 -6.38 -5.29
C GLN A 79 -4.32 -7.08 -4.40
N ALA A 80 -4.79 -8.10 -3.68
CA ALA A 80 -3.91 -9.01 -2.96
C ALA A 80 -3.45 -10.13 -3.89
N ASP A 81 -2.15 -10.41 -3.89
CA ASP A 81 -1.56 -11.59 -4.53
C ASP A 81 -1.14 -12.56 -3.42
N GLY A 82 -2.08 -13.40 -3.01
CA GLY A 82 -1.97 -14.18 -1.78
C GLY A 82 -2.02 -13.32 -0.51
N SER A 83 -1.58 -13.88 0.62
CA SER A 83 -1.72 -13.22 1.93
C SER A 83 -0.65 -12.17 2.24
N GLY A 84 0.47 -12.19 1.52
CA GLY A 84 1.67 -11.41 1.84
C GLY A 84 2.09 -10.38 0.79
N THR A 85 1.35 -10.25 -0.31
CA THR A 85 1.72 -9.35 -1.40
C THR A 85 0.54 -8.48 -1.81
N VAL A 86 0.79 -7.19 -1.98
CA VAL A 86 -0.17 -6.22 -2.54
C VAL A 86 0.35 -5.74 -3.88
N VAL A 87 -0.50 -5.78 -4.90
CA VAL A 87 -0.20 -5.25 -6.23
C VAL A 87 -1.05 -4.02 -6.47
N VAL A 88 -0.41 -2.92 -6.84
CA VAL A 88 -1.02 -1.62 -7.14
C VAL A 88 -0.75 -1.30 -8.60
N GLU A 89 -1.79 -0.92 -9.33
CA GLU A 89 -1.70 -0.45 -10.71
C GLU A 89 -2.17 1.00 -10.77
N LEU A 90 -1.38 1.83 -11.46
CA LEU A 90 -1.56 3.26 -11.58
C LEU A 90 -1.96 3.62 -13.00
N SER A 91 -2.85 4.59 -13.10
CA SER A 91 -3.34 5.12 -14.39
C SER A 91 -2.23 5.76 -15.23
N SER A 92 -1.16 6.23 -14.59
CA SER A 92 0.09 6.68 -15.23
C SER A 92 1.31 6.29 -14.39
N GLY A 93 2.49 6.25 -15.00
CA GLY A 93 3.74 5.96 -14.29
C GLY A 93 3.97 6.99 -13.18
N ASN A 94 4.19 6.53 -11.96
CA ASN A 94 4.44 7.41 -10.81
C ASN A 94 5.55 6.79 -9.94
N ALA A 95 6.68 7.50 -9.83
CA ALA A 95 7.86 7.09 -9.06
C ALA A 95 8.43 8.24 -8.21
N ASP A 96 7.70 9.36 -8.12
CA ASP A 96 8.08 10.60 -7.43
C ASP A 96 7.36 10.69 -6.07
#